data_AF-A0A7V3WKJ8-F1
#
_entry.id   AF-A0A7V3WKJ8-F1
#
_cell.length_a   1.000
_cell.length_b   1.000
_cell.length_c   1.000
_cell.angle_alpha   90.00
_cell.angle_beta   90.00
_cell.angle_gamma   90.00
#
_symmetry.space_group_name_H-M   'P 1'
#
loop_
_entity.id
_entity.type
_entity.pdbx_description
1 polymer ?
#
loop_
_entity_poly.entity_id
_entity_poly.type
_entity_poly.pdbx_seq_one_letter_code
_entity_poly.pdbx_strand_id
1 'polypeptide(L)' 'MSEYITINEEDPTTPDAILLMDELSDTLEAITDSSGRSSFNTSDIIGQRALFVIARNQDGEAVGCGAIRPIDDNIAEVKR' A
#
# COMPACT_ATOMS: atom_id res chain seq x y z
N MET A 1 -20.16 19.18 -4.66
CA MET A 1 -19.64 18.05 -5.47
C MET A 1 -19.36 16.91 -4.50
N SER A 2 -19.75 15.69 -4.82
CA SER A 2 -19.42 14.53 -4.00
C SER A 2 -17.93 14.23 -4.16
N GLU A 3 -17.18 14.21 -3.06
CA GLU A 3 -15.79 13.75 -3.09
C GLU A 3 -15.75 12.29 -3.51
N TYR A 4 -14.85 11.97 -4.44
CA TYR A 4 -14.61 10.60 -4.89
C TYR A 4 -13.13 10.30 -4.85
N ILE A 5 -12.81 9.04 -4.61
CA ILE A 5 -11.46 8.51 -4.62
C ILE A 5 -11.36 7.57 -5.80
N THR A 6 -10.23 7.63 -6.51
CA THR A 6 -9.88 6.64 -7.54
C THR A 6 -8.78 5.73 -7.00
N ILE A 7 -8.91 4.43 -7.23
CA ILE A 7 -7.90 3.43 -6.84
C ILE A 7 -7.36 2.83 -8.12
N ASN A 8 -6.05 2.95 -8.34
CA ASN A 8 -5.37 2.43 -9.53
C ASN A 8 -4.12 1.66 -9.14
N GLU A 9 -3.72 0.71 -9.98
CA GLU A 9 -2.44 0.02 -9.87
C GLU A 9 -1.29 1.02 -9.99
N GLU A 10 -0.27 0.83 -9.15
CA GLU A 10 0.91 1.69 -9.10
C GLU A 10 2.15 0.84 -8.77
N ASP A 11 3.33 1.26 -9.22
CA ASP A 11 4.57 0.64 -8.78
C ASP A 11 4.87 1.04 -7.31
N PRO A 12 5.10 0.07 -6.40
CA PRO A 12 5.36 0.36 -4.98
C PRO A 12 6.68 1.10 -4.72
N THR A 13 7.52 1.28 -5.74
CA THR A 13 8.77 2.05 -5.66
C THR A 13 8.60 3.52 -6.07
N THR A 14 7.39 3.94 -6.43
CA THR A 14 7.11 5.35 -6.71
C THR A 14 7.22 6.22 -5.45
N PRO A 15 7.55 7.52 -5.58
CA PRO A 15 7.66 8.41 -4.42
C PRO A 15 6.40 8.47 -3.56
N ASP A 16 5.21 8.52 -4.18
CA ASP A 16 3.94 8.54 -3.45
C ASP A 16 3.70 7.24 -2.67
N ALA A 17 4.05 6.09 -3.26
CA ALA A 17 3.96 4.81 -2.58
C ALA A 17 4.87 4.76 -1.36
N ILE A 18 6.14 5.17 -1.52
CA ILE A 18 7.12 5.19 -0.44
C ILE A 18 6.65 6.10 0.70
N LEU A 19 6.18 7.30 0.37
CA LEU A 19 5.70 8.27 1.36
C LEU A 19 4.52 7.71 2.16
N LEU A 20 3.51 7.14 1.50
CA LEU A 20 2.35 6.58 2.18
C LEU A 20 2.70 5.37 3.06
N MET A 21 3.61 4.51 2.60
CA MET A 21 4.10 3.37 3.40
C MET A 21 4.91 3.82 4.62
N ASP A 22 5.68 4.89 4.49
CA ASP A 22 6.40 5.50 5.61
C ASP A 22 5.44 6.12 6.64
N GLU A 23 4.45 6.89 6.19
CA GLU A 23 3.41 7.47 7.07
C GLU A 23 2.64 6.39 7.85
N LEU A 24 2.30 5.29 7.17
CA LEU A 24 1.67 4.13 7.80
C LEU A 24 2.60 3.51 8.85
N SER A 25 3.88 3.33 8.52
CA SER A 25 4.85 2.73 9.42
C SER A 25 5.03 3.54 10.70
N ASP A 26 5.13 4.87 10.57
CA ASP A 26 5.26 5.79 11.70
C ASP A 26 4.00 5.76 12.59
N THR A 27 2.82 5.69 11.97
CA THR A 27 1.55 5.55 12.69
C THR A 27 1.50 4.24 13.49
N LEU A 28 1.95 3.12 12.90
CA LEU A 28 2.00 1.84 13.58
C LEU A 28 3.01 1.81 14.72
N GLU A 29 4.17 2.44 14.54
CA GLU A 29 5.17 2.57 15.59
C GLU A 29 4.60 3.33 16.78
N ALA A 30 3.91 4.45 16.53
CA ALA A 30 3.28 5.25 17.58
C ALA A 30 2.21 4.48 18.39
N ILE A 31 1.52 3.51 17.76
CA ILE A 31 0.43 2.75 18.40
C ILE A 31 0.94 1.47 19.06
N THR A 32 1.93 0.81 18.44
CA THR A 32 2.33 -0.57 18.78
C THR A 32 3.76 -0.71 19.26
N ASP A 33 4.54 0.38 19.27
CA ASP A 33 6.00 0.39 19.51
C ASP A 33 6.76 -0.49 18.50
N SER A 34 6.15 -0.69 17.33
CA SER A 34 6.69 -1.47 16.21
C SER A 34 6.24 -0.86 14.89
N SER A 35 7.20 -0.46 14.05
CA SER A 35 6.92 0.23 12.80
C SER A 35 6.36 -0.66 11.69
N GLY A 36 6.32 -1.98 11.87
CA GLY A 36 5.87 -2.92 10.83
C GLY A 36 6.75 -2.96 9.57
N ARG A 37 7.76 -2.08 9.45
CA ARG A 37 8.69 -1.95 8.30
C ARG A 37 9.40 -3.26 7.96
N SER A 38 9.65 -4.13 8.94
CA SER A 38 10.26 -5.44 8.71
C SER A 38 9.32 -6.48 8.06
N SER A 39 8.01 -6.24 8.12
CA SER A 39 6.98 -7.17 7.62
C SER A 39 6.50 -6.87 6.19
N PHE A 40 6.94 -5.75 5.63
CA PHE A 40 6.60 -5.31 4.28
C PHE A 40 7.85 -5.35 3.40
N ASN A 41 7.94 -6.36 2.54
CA ASN A 41 8.99 -6.44 1.54
C ASN A 41 8.38 -6.14 0.17
N THR A 42 8.91 -5.15 -0.55
CA THR A 42 8.39 -4.76 -1.87
C THR A 42 8.46 -5.94 -2.86
N SER A 43 9.40 -6.87 -2.68
CA SER A 43 9.46 -8.08 -3.50
C SER A 43 8.25 -8.99 -3.36
N ASP A 44 7.53 -8.93 -2.23
CA ASP A 44 6.36 -9.78 -1.97
C ASP A 44 5.11 -9.32 -2.72
N ILE A 45 5.12 -8.07 -3.19
CA ILE A 45 3.98 -7.42 -3.85
C ILE A 45 4.30 -7.05 -5.31
N ILE A 46 5.46 -7.47 -5.81
CA ILE A 46 5.89 -7.33 -7.20
C ILE A 46 5.92 -8.73 -7.82
N GLY A 47 5.13 -8.95 -8.87
CA GLY A 47 5.14 -10.21 -9.62
C GLY A 47 3.76 -10.72 -10.00
N GLN A 48 3.72 -11.95 -10.51
CA GLN A 48 2.48 -12.54 -11.00
C GLN A 48 1.46 -12.70 -9.87
N ARG A 49 0.23 -12.22 -10.08
CA ARG A 49 -0.90 -12.23 -9.12
C ARG A 49 -0.74 -11.30 -7.92
N ALA A 50 0.37 -10.60 -7.78
CA ALA A 50 0.49 -9.50 -6.83
C ALA A 50 -0.14 -8.22 -7.40
N LEU A 51 -0.58 -7.34 -6.51
CA LEU A 51 -1.14 -6.04 -6.89
C LEU A 51 -0.77 -5.01 -5.83
N PHE A 52 -0.30 -3.85 -6.25
CA PHE A 52 -0.16 -2.67 -5.41
C PHE A 52 -1.00 -1.55 -5.99
N VAL A 53 -1.71 -0.82 -5.13
CA VAL A 53 -2.60 0.26 -5.55
C VAL A 53 -2.40 1.52 -4.73
N ILE A 54 -2.63 2.67 -5.35
CA ILE A 54 -2.76 3.96 -4.68
C ILE A 54 -4.19 4.49 -4.85
N ALA A 55 -4.74 4.99 -3.75
CA ALA A 55 -5.95 5.79 -3.69
C ALA A 55 -5.58 7.27 -3.87
N ARG A 56 -6.20 7.95 -4.84
CA ARG A 56 -6.03 9.39 -5.08
C ARG A 56 -7.35 10.14 -4.95
N ASN A 57 -7.30 11.33 -4.36
CA ASN A 57 -8.44 12.25 -4.31
C ASN A 57 -8.63 12.96 -5.66
N GLN A 58 -9.65 13.82 -5.74
CA GLN A 58 -10.00 14.57 -6.96
C GLN A 58 -8.92 15.56 -7.41
N ASP A 59 -8.03 15.98 -6.52
CA ASP A 59 -6.90 16.88 -6.81
C ASP A 59 -5.65 16.09 -7.26
N GLY A 60 -5.74 14.75 -7.30
CA GLY A 60 -4.66 13.85 -7.70
C GLY A 60 -3.70 13.48 -6.56
N GLU A 61 -3.95 13.98 -5.36
CA GLU A 61 -3.11 13.71 -4.19
C GLU A 61 -3.28 12.26 -3.76
N ALA A 62 -2.16 11.58 -3.48
CA ALA A 62 -2.16 10.24 -2.93
C ALA A 62 -2.62 10.30 -1.47
N VAL A 63 -3.70 9.59 -1.15
CA VAL A 63 -4.36 9.63 0.17
C VAL A 63 -4.40 8.25 0.86
N GLY A 64 -3.86 7.22 0.21
CA GLY A 64 -3.75 5.89 0.77
C GLY A 64 -3.16 4.90 -0.23
N CYS A 65 -2.63 3.80 0.29
CA CYS A 65 -2.13 2.69 -0.51
C CYS A 65 -2.63 1.36 0.05
N GLY A 66 -2.39 0.28 -0.69
CA GLY A 66 -2.62 -1.08 -0.22
C GLY A 66 -2.10 -2.10 -1.21
N ALA A 67 -1.99 -3.36 -0.78
CA ALA A 67 -1.47 -4.42 -1.64
C ALA A 67 -2.19 -5.75 -1.45
N ILE A 68 -2.09 -6.60 -2.46
CA ILE A 68 -2.46 -8.01 -2.42
C ILE A 68 -1.18 -8.82 -2.58
N ARG A 69 -0.82 -9.58 -1.53
CA ARG A 69 0.33 -10.49 -1.54
C ARG A 69 -0.16 -11.92 -1.77
N PRO A 70 0.21 -12.59 -2.88
CA PRO A 70 -0.09 -14.00 -3.07
C PRO A 70 0.58 -14.85 -1.99
N ILE A 71 -0.13 -15.82 -1.42
CA ILE A 71 0.42 -16.84 -0.53
C ILE A 71 0.61 -18.15 -1.32
N ASP A 72 -0.40 -18.54 -2.08
CA ASP A 72 -0.37 -19.68 -3.00
C ASP A 72 -1.31 -19.41 -4.20
N ASP A 73 -1.55 -20.40 -5.05
CA ASP A 73 -2.36 -20.30 -6.27
C ASP A 73 -3.82 -19.87 -6.04
N ASN A 74 -4.36 -20.08 -4.84
CA ASN A 74 -5.76 -19.81 -4.51
C ASN A 74 -5.93 -18.86 -3.31
N ILE A 75 -4.86 -18.55 -2.59
CA ILE A 75 -4.89 -17.71 -1.38
C ILE A 75 -3.99 -16.49 -1.56
N ALA A 76 -4.50 -15.33 -1.15
CA ALA A 76 -3.73 -14.10 -1.05
C ALA A 76 -4.08 -13.35 0.25
N GLU A 77 -3.12 -12.57 0.72
CA GLU A 77 -3.25 -11.68 1.88
C GLU A 77 -3.52 -10.26 1.41
N VAL A 78 -4.52 -9.61 2.02
CA VAL A 78 -4.68 -8.17 1.90
C VAL A 78 -3.69 -7.50 2.85
N LYS A 79 -2.76 -6.73 2.29
CA LYS A 79 -1.84 -5.88 3.03
C LYS A 79 -2.41 -4.45 3.05
N ARG A 80 -2.51 -3.92 4.27
CA ARG A 80 -2.79 -2.50 4.51
C ARG A 80 -1.64 -1.64 4.03
#